data_AF-A0AB74LI52-F1
#
_entry.id   AF-A0AB74LI52-F1
#
_cell.length_a   1.000
_cell.length_b   1.000
_cell.length_c   1.000
_cell.angle_alpha   90.00
_cell.angle_beta   90.00
_cell.angle_gamma   90.00
#
_symmetry.space_group_name_H-M   'P 1'
#
loop_
_entity.id
_entity.type
_entity.pdbx_description
1 polymer ?
#
loop_
_entity_poly.entity_id
_entity_poly.type
_entity_poly.pdbx_seq_one_letter_code
_entity_poly.pdbx_strand_id
1 'polypeptide(L)'
;MRASPTSPPEQVVVDASAMVDLLARTSDRCSAVRARLARTAMHAPAHFDAEVLSALGRMQRAGALTVAYVDAALEELRQVPVTRHGLSSLLAERGRAATPSA
;
A
#
# COMPACT_ATOMS: atom_id res chain seq x y z
N MET A 1 -22.64 -31.01 -3.78
CA MET A 1 -21.38 -30.31 -4.11
C MET A 1 -21.20 -29.19 -3.09
N ARG A 2 -20.40 -29.40 -2.03
CA ARG A 2 -20.13 -28.36 -1.03
C ARG A 2 -19.08 -27.42 -1.62
N ALA A 3 -19.37 -26.12 -1.72
CA ALA A 3 -18.37 -25.12 -2.04
C ALA A 3 -17.29 -25.16 -0.95
N SER A 4 -16.03 -25.39 -1.34
CA SER A 4 -14.89 -25.20 -0.45
C SER A 4 -14.89 -23.75 0.05
N PRO A 5 -14.54 -23.47 1.32
CA PRO A 5 -14.38 -22.10 1.76
C PRO A 5 -13.32 -21.43 0.87
N THR A 6 -13.70 -20.34 0.20
CA THR A 6 -12.79 -19.48 -0.56
C THR A 6 -11.66 -19.11 0.40
N SER A 7 -10.42 -19.53 0.10
CA SER A 7 -9.27 -19.19 0.93
C SER A 7 -9.27 -17.68 1.18
N PRO A 8 -8.96 -17.23 2.42
CA PRO A 8 -8.89 -15.81 2.71
C PRO A 8 -7.90 -15.14 1.73
N PRO A 9 -8.16 -13.90 1.30
CA PRO A 9 -7.27 -13.19 0.41
C PRO A 9 -5.86 -13.14 1.01
N GLU A 10 -4.85 -13.33 0.16
CA GLU A 10 -3.44 -13.23 0.55
C GLU A 10 -3.20 -11.86 1.21
N GLN A 11 -2.60 -11.86 2.39
CA GLN A 11 -2.27 -10.64 3.13
C GLN A 11 -0.92 -10.11 2.66
N VAL A 12 -0.86 -8.84 2.26
CA VAL A 12 0.39 -8.20 1.81
C VAL A 12 0.62 -6.88 2.52
N VAL A 13 1.88 -6.61 2.87
CA VAL A 13 2.31 -5.29 3.32
C VAL A 13 2.78 -4.48 2.10
N VAL A 14 2.19 -3.31 1.91
CA VAL A 14 2.51 -2.41 0.81
C VAL A 14 3.39 -1.28 1.35
N ASP A 15 4.57 -1.14 0.75
CA ASP A 15 5.47 -0.03 1.01
C ASP A 15 4.97 1.26 0.32
N ALA A 16 5.26 2.42 0.91
CA ALA A 16 4.88 3.71 0.34
C ALA A 16 5.51 3.93 -1.04
N SER A 17 6.78 3.54 -1.24
CA SER A 17 7.45 3.69 -2.54
C SER A 17 6.77 2.89 -3.65
N ALA A 18 6.29 1.68 -3.35
CA ALA A 18 5.55 0.85 -4.30
C ALA A 18 4.22 1.52 -4.70
N MET A 19 3.52 2.15 -3.74
CA MET A 19 2.30 2.91 -4.05
C MET A 19 2.60 4.15 -4.89
N VAL A 20 3.69 4.87 -4.59
CA VAL A 20 4.13 6.02 -5.38
C VAL A 20 4.39 5.62 -6.82
N ASP A 21 5.08 4.50 -7.06
CA ASP A 21 5.33 4.01 -8.42
C ASP A 21 4.04 3.70 -9.18
N LEU A 22 3.06 3.09 -8.50
CA LEU A 22 1.74 2.76 -9.07
C LEU A 22 0.91 3.99 -9.43
N LEU A 23 0.99 5.05 -8.62
CA LEU A 23 0.25 6.29 -8.80
C LEU A 23 0.94 7.22 -9.79
N ALA A 24 2.26 7.34 -9.73
CA ALA A 24 3.07 8.14 -10.64
C ALA A 24 3.24 7.46 -12.02
N ARG A 25 2.82 6.19 -12.17
CA ARG A 25 2.93 5.40 -13.39
C ARG A 25 4.36 5.36 -13.93
N THR A 26 5.34 5.34 -13.02
CA THR A 26 6.77 5.42 -13.32
C THR A 26 7.35 4.09 -13.83
N SER A 27 6.58 3.00 -13.75
CA SER A 27 7.04 1.65 -14.09
C SER A 27 6.14 0.96 -15.13
N ASP A 28 6.75 0.30 -16.11
CA ASP A 28 6.07 -0.58 -17.08
C ASP A 28 5.31 -1.75 -16.41
N ARG A 29 5.65 -2.07 -15.15
CA ARG A 29 5.03 -3.15 -14.38
C ARG A 29 3.75 -2.76 -13.66
N CYS A 30 3.31 -1.49 -13.74
CA CYS A 30 2.15 -0.99 -12.99
C CYS A 30 0.89 -1.84 -13.18
N SER A 31 0.62 -2.32 -14.41
CA SER A 31 -0.54 -3.16 -14.70
C SER A 31 -0.49 -4.51 -13.98
N ALA A 32 0.66 -5.19 -14.02
CA ALA A 32 0.85 -6.48 -13.37
C ALA A 32 0.80 -6.37 -11.84
N VAL A 33 1.42 -5.33 -11.27
CA VAL A 33 1.38 -5.08 -9.83
C VAL A 33 -0.04 -4.76 -9.37
N ARG A 34 -0.79 -3.91 -10.10
CA ARG A 34 -2.21 -3.64 -9.82
C ARG A 34 -3.06 -4.90 -9.85
N ALA A 35 -2.89 -5.74 -10.88
CA ALA A 35 -3.63 -6.99 -11.01
C ALA A 35 -3.32 -7.99 -9.87
N ARG A 36 -2.09 -7.99 -9.36
CA ARG A 36 -1.72 -8.77 -8.17
C ARG A 36 -2.38 -8.18 -6.92
N LEU A 37 -2.21 -6.88 -6.66
CA LEU A 37 -2.72 -6.23 -5.46
C LEU A 37 -4.24 -6.26 -5.34
N ALA A 38 -4.96 -6.19 -6.46
CA ALA A 38 -6.42 -6.29 -6.50
C ALA A 38 -6.98 -7.61 -5.93
N ARG A 39 -6.15 -8.65 -5.79
CA ARG A 39 -6.53 -9.96 -5.24
C ARG A 39 -5.99 -10.19 -3.82
N THR A 40 -5.41 -9.17 -3.21
CA THR A 40 -4.78 -9.24 -1.89
C THR A 40 -5.48 -8.29 -0.92
N ALA A 41 -5.42 -8.62 0.37
CA ALA A 41 -5.77 -7.68 1.41
C ALA A 41 -4.51 -6.88 1.78
N MET A 42 -4.56 -5.57 1.49
CA MET A 42 -3.41 -4.69 1.60
C MET A 42 -3.33 -4.08 2.99
N HIS A 43 -2.12 -4.08 3.54
CA HIS A 43 -1.78 -3.51 4.83
C HIS A 43 -0.61 -2.54 4.69
N ALA A 44 -0.59 -1.47 5.49
CA ALA A 44 0.55 -0.56 5.54
C ALA A 44 0.73 0.06 6.93
N PRO A 45 1.94 0.56 7.27
CA PRO A 45 2.13 1.37 8.46
C PRO A 45 1.31 2.67 8.44
N ALA A 46 0.99 3.22 9.61
CA ALA A 46 0.16 4.43 9.72
C ALA A 46 0.74 5.68 9.03
N HIS A 47 2.06 5.76 8.84
CA HIS A 47 2.73 6.86 8.14
C HIS A 47 2.66 6.74 6.61
N PHE A 48 2.13 5.64 6.07
CA PHE A 48 2.03 5.38 4.64
C PHE A 48 1.46 6.56 3.84
N ASP A 49 0.33 7.13 4.27
CA ASP A 49 -0.30 8.24 3.54
C ASP A 49 0.60 9.48 3.52
N ALA A 50 1.26 9.79 4.65
CA ALA A 50 2.16 10.93 4.77
C ALA A 50 3.39 10.77 3.86
N GLU A 51 3.92 9.56 3.76
CA GLU A 51 5.05 9.26 2.87
C GLU A 51 4.68 9.35 1.40
N VAL A 52 3.52 8.82 1.00
CA VAL A 52 3.01 8.93 -0.38
C VAL A 52 2.75 10.40 -0.74
N LEU A 53 2.09 11.16 0.13
CA LEU A 53 1.86 12.60 -0.06
C LEU A 53 3.17 13.38 -0.20
N SER A 54 4.14 13.10 0.68
CA SER A 54 5.45 13.75 0.64
C SER A 54 6.20 13.43 -0.66
N ALA A 55 6.15 12.18 -1.12
CA ALA A 55 6.79 11.78 -2.37
C ALA A 55 6.14 12.43 -3.59
N LEU A 56 4.82 12.38 -3.74
CA LEU A 56 4.09 13.03 -4.85
C LEU A 56 4.34 14.55 -4.87
N GLY A 57 4.32 15.19 -3.69
CA GLY A 57 4.61 16.61 -3.55
C GLY A 57 6.05 16.97 -3.97
N ARG A 58 7.04 16.12 -3.64
CA ARG A 58 8.43 16.30 -4.11
C ARG A 58 8.52 16.18 -5.64
N MET A 59 7.85 15.19 -6.24
CA MET A 59 7.85 14.99 -7.68
C MET A 59 7.19 16.17 -8.43
N GLN A 60 6.10 16.72 -7.89
CA GLN A 60 5.45 17.91 -8.44
C GLN A 60 6.36 19.14 -8.37
N ARG A 61 7.02 19.40 -7.22
CA ARG A 61 7.97 20.51 -7.09
C ARG A 61 9.19 20.37 -7.99
N ALA A 62 9.59 19.14 -8.30
CA ALA A 62 10.65 18.85 -9.26
C ALA A 62 10.19 18.96 -10.73
N GLY A 63 8.91 19.26 -11.00
CA GLY A 63 8.35 19.35 -12.34
C GLY A 63 8.10 18.00 -13.02
N ALA A 64 8.29 16.88 -12.30
CA ALA A 64 8.07 15.54 -12.84
C ALA A 64 6.58 15.18 -12.96
N LEU A 65 5.73 15.77 -12.13
CA LEU A 65 4.28 15.63 -12.17
C LEU A 65 3.60 17.00 -12.24
N THR A 66 2.50 17.10 -12.98
CA THR A 66 1.65 18.30 -12.96
C THR A 66 0.76 18.30 -11.72
N VAL A 67 0.26 19.47 -11.32
CA VAL A 67 -0.70 19.58 -10.20
C VAL A 67 -1.95 18.73 -10.46
N ALA A 68 -2.53 18.84 -11.67
CA ALA A 68 -3.69 18.04 -12.05
C ALA A 68 -3.43 16.53 -11.97
N TYR A 69 -2.22 16.08 -12.29
CA TYR A 69 -1.84 14.68 -12.16
C TYR A 69 -1.79 14.25 -10.68
N VAL A 70 -1.18 15.07 -9.82
CA VAL A 70 -1.14 14.79 -8.38
C VAL A 70 -2.54 14.72 -7.81
N ASP A 71 -3.44 15.64 -8.16
CA ASP A 71 -4.82 15.63 -7.69
C ASP A 71 -5.54 14.33 -8.07
N ALA A 72 -5.38 13.88 -9.31
CA ALA A 72 -5.92 12.60 -9.78
C ALA A 72 -5.32 11.39 -9.03
N ALA A 73 -4.01 11.40 -8.78
CA ALA A 73 -3.33 10.36 -8.01
C ALA A 73 -3.81 10.30 -6.55
N LEU A 74 -4.07 11.45 -5.92
CA LEU A 74 -4.61 11.52 -4.56
C LEU A 74 -6.05 11.03 -4.49
N GLU A 75 -6.87 11.33 -5.50
CA GLU A 75 -8.21 10.77 -5.56
C GLU A 75 -8.16 9.25 -5.70
N GLU A 76 -7.25 8.75 -6.52
CA GLU A 76 -7.05 7.31 -6.64
C GLU A 76 -6.61 6.67 -5.32
N LEU A 77 -5.64 7.27 -4.61
CA LEU A 77 -5.15 6.79 -3.31
C LEU A 77 -6.28 6.65 -2.27
N ARG A 78 -7.25 7.58 -2.27
CA ARG A 78 -8.42 7.52 -1.36
C ARG A 78 -9.29 6.30 -1.59
N GLN A 79 -9.33 5.78 -2.81
CA GLN A 79 -10.13 4.62 -3.18
C GLN A 79 -9.41 3.29 -2.95
N VAL A 80 -8.10 3.31 -2.64
CA VAL A 80 -7.34 2.08 -2.41
C VAL A 80 -7.67 1.49 -1.04
N PRO A 81 -8.15 0.23 -0.96
CA PRO A 81 -8.53 -0.41 0.29
C PRO A 81 -7.30 -0.92 1.07
N VAL A 82 -6.52 0.00 1.66
CA VAL A 82 -5.37 -0.32 2.52
C VAL A 82 -5.76 -0.21 3.99
N THR A 83 -5.53 -1.28 4.75
CA THR A 83 -5.66 -1.24 6.22
C THR A 83 -4.39 -0.65 6.82
N ARG A 84 -4.51 0.47 7.54
CA ARG A 84 -3.38 1.16 8.19
C ARG A 84 -3.17 0.66 9.62
N HIS A 85 -1.92 0.41 9.97
CA HIS A 85 -1.51 -0.12 11.27
C HIS A 85 -0.68 0.89 12.06
N GLY A 86 -1.08 1.17 13.30
CA GLY A 86 -0.33 2.04 14.20
C GLY A 86 1.09 1.50 14.47
N LEU A 87 2.08 2.39 14.43
CA LEU A 87 3.49 2.00 14.61
C LEU A 87 3.74 1.37 15.99
N SER A 88 3.07 1.87 17.04
CA SER A 88 3.14 1.30 18.39
C SER A 88 2.69 -0.17 18.41
N SER A 89 1.62 -0.52 17.69
CA SER A 89 1.15 -1.90 17.57
C SER A 89 2.15 -2.77 16.82
N LEU A 90 2.73 -2.27 15.72
CA LEU A 90 3.74 -2.98 14.93
C LEU A 90 5.02 -3.27 15.75
N LEU A 91 5.48 -2.30 16.55
CA LEU A 91 6.64 -2.47 17.43
C LEU A 91 6.36 -3.42 18.60
N ALA A 92 5.15 -3.36 19.18
CA ALA A 92 4.74 -4.25 20.26
C ALA A 92 4.60 -5.72 19.82
N GLU A 93 4.14 -5.96 18.59
CA GLU A 93 3.99 -7.31 18.03
C GLU A 93 5.33 -7.94 17.65
N ARG A 94 6.27 -7.19 17.06
CA ARG A 94 7.63 -7.69 16.79
C ARG A 94 8.36 -8.09 18.08
N GLY A 95 8.06 -7.41 19.20
CA GLY A 95 8.59 -7.69 20.54
C GLY A 95 8.11 -9.01 21.17
N ARG A 96 7.05 -9.64 20.62
CA ARG A 96 6.64 -11.00 20.97
C ARG A 96 7.21 -11.98 19.93
N ALA A 97 8.50 -12.26 20.04
CA ALA A 97 9.02 -13.49 19.46
C ALA A 97 8.20 -14.65 20.03
N ALA A 98 7.58 -15.43 19.15
CA ALA A 98 6.80 -16.60 19.49
C ALA A 98 7.57 -17.45 20.51
N THR A 99 7.06 -17.53 21.74
CA THR A 99 7.43 -18.63 22.61
C THR A 99 6.76 -19.86 22.01
N PRO A 100 7.49 -20.91 21.59
CA PRO A 100 6.86 -22.14 21.19
C PRO A 100 6.10 -22.69 22.40
N SER A 101 4.79 -22.91 22.24
CA SER A 101 3.99 -23.59 23.24
C SER A 101 4.50 -25.04 23.33
N ALA A 102 4.94 -25.42 24.52
CA ALA A 102 5.23 -26.80 24.90
C ALA A 102 3.93 -27.60 25.08
#